data_AF-A0A314ZEW8-F1
#
_entry.id   AF-A0A314ZEW8-F1
#
_cell.length_a   1.000
_cell.length_b   1.000
_cell.length_c   1.000
_cell.angle_alpha   90.00
_cell.angle_beta   90.00
_cell.angle_gamma   90.00
#
_symmetry.space_group_name_H-M   'P 1'
#
loop_
_entity.id
_entity.type
_entity.pdbx_description
1 polymer ?
#
loop_
_entity_poly.entity_id
_entity_poly.type
_entity_poly.pdbx_seq_one_letter_code
_entity_poly.pdbx_strand_id
1 'polypeptide(L)'
;MAILLWINYRRIIRNIIRIFVELGRYFERCNLDLEHLIIVDNEVQRSFRNYIHRSLGGRLCKLQCKFVLERILGKDDRRKELKHFYEMAQIQGVTLTDLWHHPLLMTCNERYFFPYQALIELMCVGNWETDYSNYTENHIPSYGKRNIETTIQNSKYAIAFESVYHETYQWEDGYQNNAVGELTYSKNIVDRIDNA
;
A
#
# COMPACT_ATOMS: atom_id res chain seq x y z
N MET A 1 -6.38 13.35 19.50
CA MET A 1 -4.93 13.23 19.74
C MET A 1 -4.30 11.95 19.12
N ALA A 2 -4.81 11.44 17.99
CA ALA A 2 -4.33 10.18 17.37
C ALA A 2 -3.73 10.34 15.96
N ILE A 3 -4.06 11.43 15.24
CA ILE A 3 -3.64 11.68 13.86
C ILE A 3 -2.15 12.06 13.77
N LEU A 4 -1.64 12.82 14.76
CA LEU A 4 -0.23 13.22 14.88
C LEU A 4 0.72 12.02 15.08
N LEU A 5 0.26 10.93 15.70
CA LEU A 5 1.06 9.72 15.86
C LEU A 5 1.23 8.98 14.52
N TRP A 6 0.18 8.89 13.70
CA TRP A 6 0.17 8.05 12.49
C TRP A 6 0.99 8.59 11.31
N ILE A 7 0.98 9.91 11.09
CA ILE A 7 1.79 10.55 10.04
C ILE A 7 3.28 10.30 10.30
N ASN A 8 3.67 10.40 11.57
CA ASN A 8 5.04 10.17 12.02
C ASN A 8 5.47 8.71 11.83
N TYR A 9 4.58 7.74 12.06
CA TYR A 9 4.88 6.32 11.83
C TYR A 9 5.19 6.01 10.35
N ARG A 10 4.46 6.56 9.39
CA ARG A 10 4.71 6.31 7.96
C ARG A 10 6.11 6.74 7.54
N ARG A 11 6.54 7.92 8.00
CA ARG A 11 7.88 8.47 7.73
C ARG A 11 8.97 7.59 8.35
N ILE A 12 8.79 7.19 9.60
CA ILE A 12 9.72 6.27 10.30
C ILE A 12 9.87 4.95 9.52
N ILE A 13 8.76 4.32 9.11
CA ILE A 13 8.80 3.06 8.38
C ILE A 13 9.47 3.22 7.02
N ARG A 14 9.10 4.26 6.25
CA ARG A 14 9.73 4.57 4.96
C ARG A 14 11.24 4.79 5.11
N ASN A 15 11.67 5.50 6.15
CA ASN A 15 13.08 5.74 6.45
C ASN A 15 13.83 4.44 6.78
N ILE A 16 13.23 3.56 7.59
CA ILE A 16 13.81 2.23 7.90
C ILE A 16 13.94 1.41 6.61
N ILE A 17 12.89 1.32 5.80
CA ILE A 17 12.94 0.57 4.53
C ILE A 17 14.04 1.14 3.62
N ARG A 18 14.14 2.47 3.50
CA ARG A 18 15.20 3.13 2.72
C ARG A 18 16.59 2.73 3.21
N ILE A 19 16.81 2.72 4.53
CA ILE A 19 18.08 2.28 5.14
C ILE A 19 18.38 0.83 4.74
N PHE A 20 17.41 -0.09 4.83
CA PHE A 20 17.60 -1.49 4.43
C PHE A 20 17.84 -1.64 2.92
N VAL A 21 17.19 -0.85 2.06
CA VAL A 21 17.42 -0.83 0.61
C VAL A 21 18.85 -0.36 0.30
N GLU A 22 19.30 0.73 0.91
CA GLU A 22 20.67 1.25 0.74
C GLU A 22 21.71 0.22 1.22
N LEU A 23 21.45 -0.46 2.34
CA LEU A 23 22.35 -1.49 2.86
C LEU A 23 22.45 -2.72 1.95
N GLY A 24 21.31 -3.17 1.41
CA GLY A 24 21.27 -4.26 0.44
C GLY A 24 22.01 -3.91 -0.86
N ARG A 25 21.88 -2.66 -1.34
CA ARG A 25 22.51 -2.21 -2.59
C ARG A 25 24.01 -1.95 -2.49
N TYR A 26 24.46 -1.26 -1.44
CA TYR A 26 25.84 -0.78 -1.37
C TYR A 26 26.80 -1.72 -0.66
N PHE A 27 26.29 -2.61 0.19
CA PHE A 27 27.13 -3.38 1.09
C PHE A 27 26.92 -4.88 1.02
N GLU A 28 25.93 -5.37 0.25
CA GLU A 28 25.47 -6.78 0.24
C GLU A 28 25.26 -7.34 1.68
N ARG A 29 24.89 -6.46 2.60
CA ARG A 29 24.88 -6.70 4.03
C ARG A 29 23.65 -6.04 4.62
N CYS A 30 22.77 -6.85 5.18
CA CYS A 30 21.69 -6.35 6.02
C CYS A 30 21.78 -7.07 7.35
N ASN A 31 22.42 -6.43 8.33
CA ASN A 31 22.44 -6.88 9.71
C ASN A 31 22.16 -5.67 10.61
N LEU A 32 20.90 -5.28 10.67
CA LEU A 32 20.42 -4.18 11.51
C LEU A 32 19.36 -4.71 12.48
N ASP A 33 19.56 -4.40 13.77
CA ASP A 33 18.55 -4.52 14.82
C ASP A 33 18.25 -3.14 15.43
N LEU A 34 17.24 -3.05 16.30
CA LEU A 34 16.78 -1.79 16.90
C LEU A 34 17.87 -0.94 17.54
N GLU A 35 18.86 -1.55 18.18
CA GLU A 35 19.97 -0.83 18.83
C GLU A 35 20.84 -0.03 17.85
N HIS A 36 20.74 -0.32 16.56
CA HIS A 36 21.47 0.35 15.48
C HIS A 36 20.67 1.52 14.88
N LEU A 37 19.44 1.74 15.33
CA LEU A 37 18.56 2.78 14.83
C LEU A 37 18.31 3.81 15.94
N ILE A 38 18.59 5.07 15.62
CA ILE A 38 18.28 6.20 16.48
C ILE A 38 17.10 6.93 15.85
N ILE A 39 15.99 7.06 16.59
CA ILE A 39 14.81 7.81 16.15
C ILE A 39 14.77 9.12 16.91
N VAL A 40 15.00 10.23 16.21
CA VAL A 40 14.96 11.60 16.77
C VAL A 40 14.09 12.43 15.85
N ASP A 41 13.11 13.14 16.41
CA ASP A 41 12.17 14.01 15.66
C ASP A 41 11.51 13.33 14.45
N ASN A 42 11.19 12.04 14.56
CA ASN A 42 10.62 11.18 13.51
C ASN A 42 11.54 10.91 12.31
N GLU A 43 12.81 11.29 12.42
CA GLU A 43 13.87 10.86 11.53
C GLU A 43 14.57 9.63 12.09
N VAL A 44 14.94 8.72 11.19
CA VAL A 44 15.65 7.49 11.56
C VAL A 44 17.08 7.63 11.08
N GLN A 45 18.00 7.66 12.02
CA GLN A 45 19.44 7.73 11.79
C GLN A 45 20.09 6.38 12.12
N ARG A 46 21.20 6.08 11.43
CA ARG A 46 21.99 4.89 11.71
C ARG A 46 22.98 5.19 12.83
N SER A 47 23.00 4.36 13.86
CA SER A 47 24.10 4.33 14.83
C SER A 47 25.19 3.41 14.29
N PHE A 48 26.32 3.99 13.87
CA PHE A 48 27.45 3.22 13.33
C PHE A 48 28.25 2.45 14.40
N ARG A 49 27.91 2.59 15.69
CA ARG A 49 28.78 2.11 16.78
C ARG A 49 28.93 0.60 16.89
N ASN A 50 28.03 -0.23 16.35
CA ASN A 50 28.03 -1.69 16.59
C ASN A 50 27.76 -2.57 15.34
N TYR A 51 28.18 -2.17 14.13
CA TYR A 51 27.94 -3.03 12.94
C TYR A 51 28.69 -4.36 13.02
N ILE A 52 27.97 -5.46 13.30
CA ILE A 52 28.52 -6.82 13.18
C ILE A 52 28.54 -7.19 11.70
N HIS A 53 29.76 -7.30 11.16
CA HIS A 53 30.07 -7.62 9.76
C HIS A 53 29.65 -9.04 9.36
N ARG A 54 28.38 -9.25 8.97
CA ARG A 54 27.96 -10.45 8.24
C ARG A 54 27.14 -10.08 7.01
N SER A 55 27.55 -10.59 5.84
CA SER A 55 26.74 -10.53 4.63
C SER A 55 25.53 -11.42 4.80
N LEU A 56 24.35 -10.87 4.51
CA LEU A 56 23.08 -11.56 4.54
C LEU A 56 22.41 -11.28 3.20
N GLY A 57 22.09 -12.34 2.45
CA GLY A 57 21.44 -12.20 1.14
C GLY A 57 20.10 -11.46 1.22
N GLY A 58 19.61 -10.93 0.09
CA GLY A 58 18.44 -10.04 0.04
C GLY A 58 17.16 -10.59 0.71
N ARG A 59 16.94 -11.91 0.71
CA ARG A 59 15.83 -12.56 1.43
C ARG A 59 15.92 -12.35 2.95
N LEU A 60 17.12 -12.46 3.51
CA LEU A 60 17.37 -12.26 4.94
C LEU A 60 17.27 -10.78 5.32
N CYS A 61 17.67 -9.88 4.41
CA CYS A 61 17.49 -8.44 4.57
C CYS A 61 16.02 -8.03 4.77
N LYS A 62 15.12 -8.54 3.92
CA LYS A 62 13.68 -8.29 4.02
C LYS A 62 13.08 -8.82 5.31
N LEU A 63 13.47 -10.04 5.72
CA LEU A 63 13.01 -10.63 6.98
C LEU A 63 13.49 -9.83 8.19
N GLN A 64 14.74 -9.35 8.18
CA GLN A 64 15.24 -8.48 9.25
C GLN A 64 14.50 -7.14 9.30
N CYS A 65 14.27 -6.50 8.15
CA CYS A 65 13.46 -5.29 8.09
C CYS A 65 12.07 -5.52 8.71
N LYS A 66 11.41 -6.64 8.37
CA LYS A 66 10.15 -7.04 8.98
C LYS A 66 10.27 -7.18 10.50
N PHE A 67 11.27 -7.88 11.01
CA PHE A 67 11.45 -8.05 12.46
C PHE A 67 11.65 -6.72 13.20
N VAL A 68 12.47 -5.82 12.65
CA VAL A 68 12.67 -4.47 13.20
C VAL A 68 11.34 -3.71 13.24
N LEU A 69 10.59 -3.72 12.14
CA LEU A 69 9.29 -3.05 12.06
C LEU A 69 8.25 -3.65 13.02
N GLU A 70 8.22 -4.98 13.16
CA GLU A 70 7.38 -5.67 14.13
C GLU A 70 7.65 -5.24 15.57
N ARG A 71 8.92 -4.99 15.94
CA ARG A 71 9.26 -4.51 17.29
C ARG A 71 8.89 -3.05 17.52
N ILE A 72 8.91 -2.20 16.48
CA ILE A 72 8.55 -0.77 16.59
C ILE A 72 7.04 -0.57 16.58
N LEU A 73 6.33 -1.28 15.70
CA LEU A 73 4.91 -1.04 15.43
C LEU A 73 4.00 -2.03 16.16
N GLY A 74 4.57 -3.12 16.69
CA GLY A 74 3.85 -4.25 17.25
C GLY A 74 3.22 -5.16 16.20
N LYS A 75 2.50 -6.16 16.71
CA LYS A 75 1.63 -7.06 15.95
C LYS A 75 0.22 -6.86 16.45
N ASP A 76 -0.62 -6.23 15.64
CA ASP A 76 -2.03 -6.04 15.95
C ASP A 76 -2.87 -6.52 14.76
N ASP A 77 -3.51 -7.67 14.92
CA ASP A 77 -4.36 -8.28 13.89
C ASP A 77 -5.60 -7.45 13.56
N ARG A 78 -5.97 -6.48 14.41
CA ARG A 78 -7.06 -5.53 14.13
C ARG A 78 -6.62 -4.47 13.11
N ARG A 79 -5.32 -4.25 12.94
CA ARG A 79 -4.74 -3.32 11.95
C ARG A 79 -4.51 -4.06 10.63
N LYS A 80 -5.59 -4.29 9.88
CA LYS A 80 -5.60 -5.06 8.62
C LYS A 80 -4.48 -4.66 7.64
N GLU A 81 -4.22 -3.37 7.44
CA GLU A 81 -3.15 -2.91 6.54
C GLU A 81 -1.74 -3.20 7.06
N LEU A 82 -1.53 -3.15 8.38
CA LEU A 82 -0.25 -3.50 8.99
C LEU A 82 0.00 -5.00 8.90
N LYS A 83 -1.05 -5.79 9.13
CA LYS A 83 -1.02 -7.24 8.94
C LYS A 83 -0.65 -7.59 7.49
N HIS A 84 -1.35 -7.01 6.52
CA HIS A 84 -1.08 -7.22 5.09
C HIS A 84 0.35 -6.80 4.71
N PHE A 85 0.86 -5.70 5.26
CA PHE A 85 2.24 -5.27 5.05
C PHE A 85 3.26 -6.34 5.49
N TYR A 86 3.05 -6.98 6.65
CA TYR A 86 3.93 -8.04 7.14
C TYR A 86 3.82 -9.34 6.34
N GLU A 87 2.63 -9.67 5.85
CA GLU A 87 2.40 -10.81 4.96
C GLU A 87 3.13 -10.61 3.63
N MET A 88 2.99 -9.42 3.01
CA MET A 88 3.72 -9.03 1.79
C MET A 88 5.23 -9.15 1.97
N ALA A 89 5.76 -8.76 3.14
CA ALA A 89 7.19 -8.87 3.43
C ALA A 89 7.72 -10.32 3.48
N GLN A 90 6.85 -11.34 3.50
CA GLN A 90 7.24 -12.75 3.48
C GLN A 90 7.22 -13.36 2.07
N ILE A 91 6.53 -12.76 1.10
CA ILE A 91 6.37 -13.27 -0.27
C ILE A 91 7.70 -13.22 -1.02
N GLN A 92 8.14 -14.33 -1.63
CA GLN A 92 9.47 -14.46 -2.24
C GLN A 92 9.76 -13.43 -3.35
N GLY A 93 8.74 -13.03 -4.14
CA GLY A 93 8.86 -12.05 -5.22
C GLY A 93 8.77 -10.57 -4.79
N VAL A 94 8.35 -10.28 -3.56
CA VAL A 94 8.19 -8.89 -3.09
C VAL A 94 9.54 -8.35 -2.60
N THR A 95 9.97 -7.21 -3.14
CA THR A 95 11.18 -6.49 -2.76
C THR A 95 10.91 -5.47 -1.64
N LEU A 96 11.98 -4.94 -1.04
CA LEU A 96 11.85 -3.82 -0.09
C LEU A 96 11.31 -2.55 -0.75
N THR A 97 11.59 -2.34 -2.05
CA THR A 97 11.02 -1.24 -2.81
C THR A 97 9.51 -1.39 -2.94
N ASP A 98 9.02 -2.60 -3.25
CA ASP A 98 7.57 -2.86 -3.34
C ASP A 98 6.87 -2.57 -2.00
N LEU A 99 7.50 -2.93 -0.88
CA LEU A 99 7.01 -2.58 0.45
C LEU A 99 7.02 -1.08 0.72
N TRP A 100 7.98 -0.32 0.18
CA TRP A 100 8.03 1.14 0.32
C TRP A 100 6.80 1.83 -0.30
N HIS A 101 6.26 1.24 -1.38
CA HIS A 101 5.04 1.67 -2.06
C HIS A 101 3.75 1.06 -1.46
N HIS A 102 3.84 0.30 -0.37
CA HIS A 102 2.65 -0.34 0.21
C HIS A 102 1.61 0.69 0.71
N PRO A 103 0.29 0.46 0.54
CA PRO A 103 -0.76 1.41 0.95
C PRO A 103 -0.62 1.94 2.37
N LEU A 104 -0.23 1.08 3.33
CA LEU A 104 0.09 1.46 4.72
C LEU A 104 0.94 2.74 4.82
N LEU A 105 1.92 2.89 3.92
CA LEU A 105 2.91 3.97 3.91
C LEU A 105 2.48 5.18 3.08
N MET A 106 1.46 5.04 2.24
CA MET A 106 0.91 6.12 1.44
C MET A 106 0.15 7.13 2.32
N THR A 107 0.40 8.41 2.08
CA THR A 107 -0.38 9.55 2.55
C THR A 107 -1.82 9.49 2.05
N CYS A 108 -2.71 10.28 2.66
CA CYS A 108 -4.10 10.35 2.20
C CYS A 108 -4.18 10.81 0.73
N ASN A 109 -3.33 11.76 0.32
CA ASN A 109 -3.29 12.24 -1.07
C ASN A 109 -2.77 11.16 -2.02
N GLU A 110 -1.67 10.47 -1.68
CA GLU A 110 -1.15 9.36 -2.49
C GLU A 110 -2.22 8.27 -2.69
N ARG A 111 -2.95 7.90 -1.62
CA ARG A 111 -4.03 6.91 -1.71
C ARG A 111 -5.22 7.40 -2.54
N TYR A 112 -5.52 8.69 -2.44
CA TYR A 112 -6.63 9.30 -3.16
C TYR A 112 -6.38 9.30 -4.67
N PHE A 113 -5.18 9.63 -5.11
CA PHE A 113 -4.81 9.64 -6.53
C PHE A 113 -4.34 8.28 -7.06
N PHE A 114 -4.08 7.30 -6.20
CA PHE A 114 -3.60 5.98 -6.60
C PHE A 114 -4.51 5.28 -7.62
N PRO A 115 -5.86 5.19 -7.43
CA PRO A 115 -6.74 4.53 -8.41
C PRO A 115 -6.63 5.14 -9.81
N TYR A 116 -6.55 6.47 -9.89
CA TYR A 116 -6.40 7.20 -11.14
C TYR A 116 -5.08 6.87 -11.84
N GLN A 117 -3.95 6.98 -11.11
CA GLN A 117 -2.61 6.72 -11.65
C GLN A 117 -2.45 5.24 -12.05
N ALA A 118 -2.88 4.32 -11.18
CA ALA A 118 -2.81 2.89 -11.44
C ALA A 118 -3.63 2.49 -12.67
N LEU A 119 -4.82 3.06 -12.86
CA LEU A 119 -5.64 2.76 -14.04
C LEU A 119 -4.95 3.21 -15.33
N ILE A 120 -4.35 4.40 -15.36
CA ILE A 120 -3.62 4.89 -16.54
C ILE A 120 -2.48 3.93 -16.90
N GLU A 121 -1.70 3.48 -15.92
CA GLU A 121 -0.61 2.52 -16.15
C GLU A 121 -1.13 1.16 -16.63
N LEU A 122 -2.22 0.65 -16.02
CA LEU A 122 -2.83 -0.62 -16.42
C LEU A 122 -3.42 -0.57 -17.83
N MET A 123 -4.03 0.55 -18.24
CA MET A 123 -4.55 0.72 -19.59
C MET A 123 -3.47 0.67 -20.68
N CYS A 124 -2.20 0.89 -20.33
CA CYS A 124 -1.07 0.67 -21.24
C CYS A 124 -0.67 -0.81 -21.39
N VAL A 125 -1.21 -1.70 -20.55
CA VAL A 125 -0.98 -3.15 -20.58
C VAL A 125 -2.16 -3.84 -21.25
N GLY A 126 -1.90 -4.64 -22.30
CA GLY A 126 -2.95 -5.41 -22.96
C GLY A 126 -3.62 -6.40 -22.00
N ASN A 127 -4.95 -6.55 -22.10
CA ASN A 127 -5.77 -7.49 -21.30
C ASN A 127 -5.76 -7.27 -19.77
N TRP A 128 -5.36 -6.09 -19.29
CA TRP A 128 -5.25 -5.81 -17.87
C TRP A 128 -6.53 -6.05 -17.07
N GLU A 129 -7.72 -5.81 -17.65
CA GLU A 129 -9.02 -6.02 -16.97
C GLU A 129 -9.21 -7.48 -16.59
N THR A 130 -8.98 -8.38 -17.55
CA THR A 130 -9.07 -9.83 -17.36
C THR A 130 -8.04 -10.30 -16.34
N ASP A 131 -6.79 -9.84 -16.47
CA ASP A 131 -5.71 -10.23 -15.55
C ASP A 131 -5.97 -9.74 -14.13
N TYR A 132 -6.49 -8.52 -13.98
CA TYR A 132 -6.81 -7.93 -12.68
C TYR A 132 -8.02 -8.60 -12.02
N SER A 133 -9.09 -8.89 -12.78
CA SER A 133 -10.23 -9.66 -12.25
C SER A 133 -9.78 -11.04 -11.81
N ASN A 134 -9.03 -11.76 -12.65
CA ASN A 134 -8.52 -13.09 -12.34
C ASN A 134 -7.61 -13.08 -11.09
N TYR A 135 -6.72 -12.09 -10.98
CA TYR A 135 -5.84 -11.97 -9.82
C TYR A 135 -6.64 -11.77 -8.54
N THR A 136 -7.58 -10.81 -8.55
CA THR A 136 -8.38 -10.45 -7.37
C THR A 136 -9.31 -11.58 -6.93
N GLU A 137 -9.95 -12.28 -7.87
CA GLU A 137 -10.81 -13.43 -7.56
C GLU A 137 -10.02 -14.59 -6.95
N ASN A 138 -8.84 -14.90 -7.48
CA ASN A 138 -8.05 -16.06 -7.05
C ASN A 138 -7.21 -15.81 -5.79
N HIS A 139 -6.75 -14.58 -5.56
CA HIS A 139 -5.81 -14.26 -4.49
C HIS A 139 -6.45 -13.47 -3.36
N ILE A 140 -7.58 -12.81 -3.60
CA ILE A 140 -8.26 -11.97 -2.62
C ILE A 140 -9.78 -12.27 -2.66
N PRO A 141 -10.24 -13.42 -2.14
CA PRO A 141 -11.63 -13.87 -2.31
C PRO A 141 -12.71 -12.90 -1.81
N SER A 142 -12.35 -11.97 -0.92
CA SER A 142 -13.24 -10.90 -0.44
C SER A 142 -13.47 -9.76 -1.46
N TYR A 143 -12.66 -9.68 -2.51
CA TYR A 143 -12.73 -8.65 -3.55
C TYR A 143 -13.49 -9.09 -4.82
N GLY A 144 -13.67 -10.40 -5.04
CA GLY A 144 -14.43 -10.93 -6.18
C GLY A 144 -15.95 -10.69 -6.11
N LYS A 145 -16.48 -10.10 -5.03
CA LYS A 145 -17.91 -9.78 -4.83
C LYS A 145 -18.08 -8.36 -4.29
N ARG A 146 -17.61 -7.37 -5.02
CA ARG A 146 -17.78 -5.94 -4.68
C ARG A 146 -19.08 -5.44 -5.30
N ASN A 147 -20.03 -5.02 -4.48
CA ASN A 147 -21.20 -4.30 -4.96
C ASN A 147 -21.00 -2.80 -4.69
N ILE A 148 -20.75 -2.05 -5.76
CA ILE A 148 -20.44 -0.62 -5.68
C ILE A 148 -21.67 0.14 -5.17
N GLU A 149 -22.86 -0.16 -5.70
CA GLU A 149 -24.12 0.45 -5.28
C GLU A 149 -24.36 0.28 -3.78
N THR A 150 -24.22 -0.94 -3.26
CA THR A 150 -24.37 -1.21 -1.82
C THR A 150 -23.33 -0.44 -0.99
N THR A 151 -22.12 -0.29 -1.51
CA THR A 151 -21.06 0.48 -0.83
C THR A 151 -21.42 1.97 -0.78
N ILE A 152 -21.97 2.51 -1.88
CA ILE A 152 -22.44 3.89 -1.98
C ILE A 152 -23.60 4.14 -1.02
N GLN A 153 -24.62 3.27 -1.00
CA GLN A 153 -25.80 3.41 -0.16
C GLN A 153 -25.46 3.41 1.34
N ASN A 154 -24.42 2.69 1.74
CA ASN A 154 -23.93 2.67 3.12
C ASN A 154 -23.04 3.87 3.48
N SER A 155 -22.72 4.74 2.52
CA SER A 155 -21.89 5.92 2.72
C SER A 155 -22.70 7.09 3.30
N LYS A 156 -22.11 7.81 4.26
CA LYS A 156 -22.63 9.12 4.71
C LYS A 156 -22.68 10.18 3.60
N TYR A 157 -22.03 9.93 2.46
CA TYR A 157 -21.99 10.82 1.30
C TYR A 157 -22.67 10.20 0.08
N ALA A 158 -23.63 9.30 0.29
CA ALA A 158 -24.33 8.56 -0.78
C ALA A 158 -24.76 9.48 -1.94
N ILE A 159 -25.43 10.60 -1.66
CA ILE A 159 -25.91 11.55 -2.69
C ILE A 159 -24.81 11.98 -3.67
N ALA A 160 -23.61 12.31 -3.18
CA ALA A 160 -22.51 12.77 -4.02
C ALA A 160 -21.89 11.63 -4.86
N PHE A 161 -21.93 10.40 -4.33
CA PHE A 161 -21.41 9.22 -5.01
C PHE A 161 -22.41 8.66 -6.03
N GLU A 162 -23.71 8.70 -5.71
CA GLU A 162 -24.81 8.29 -6.58
C GLU A 162 -24.86 9.13 -7.85
N SER A 163 -24.62 10.45 -7.77
CA SER A 163 -24.61 11.30 -8.95
C SER A 163 -23.57 10.85 -9.97
N VAL A 164 -22.37 10.44 -9.52
CA VAL A 164 -21.32 9.91 -10.40
C VAL A 164 -21.69 8.52 -10.90
N TYR A 165 -22.23 7.68 -10.02
CA TYR A 165 -22.61 6.31 -10.35
C TYR A 165 -23.60 6.28 -11.52
N HIS A 166 -24.66 7.08 -11.45
CA HIS A 166 -25.75 7.11 -12.43
C HIS A 166 -25.45 7.87 -13.73
N GLU A 167 -24.47 8.77 -13.76
CA GLU A 167 -24.09 9.45 -15.01
C GLU A 167 -23.53 8.48 -16.06
N THR A 168 -22.77 7.49 -15.62
CA THR A 168 -22.24 6.40 -16.46
C THR A 168 -23.30 5.39 -16.90
N TYR A 169 -24.41 5.26 -16.17
CA TYR A 169 -25.53 4.38 -16.58
C TYR A 169 -26.26 4.87 -17.83
N GLN A 170 -26.02 6.10 -18.28
CA GLN A 170 -26.60 6.61 -19.53
C GLN A 170 -25.98 5.96 -20.78
N TRP A 171 -24.86 5.22 -20.63
CA TRP A 171 -24.11 4.61 -21.73
C TRP A 171 -23.67 3.18 -21.35
N GLU A 172 -24.60 2.24 -21.47
CA GLU A 172 -24.43 0.76 -21.44
C GLU A 172 -23.87 0.11 -20.14
N ASP A 173 -24.67 -0.79 -19.58
CA ASP A 173 -24.42 -1.80 -18.52
C ASP A 173 -23.89 -1.37 -17.13
N GLY A 174 -23.54 -0.10 -16.93
CA GLY A 174 -23.11 0.41 -15.62
C GLY A 174 -21.78 -0.19 -15.15
N TYR A 175 -21.45 -0.02 -13.86
CA TYR A 175 -20.18 -0.53 -13.33
C TYR A 175 -20.26 -2.03 -13.00
N GLN A 176 -19.22 -2.77 -13.37
CA GLN A 176 -19.06 -4.18 -13.01
C GLN A 176 -18.97 -4.36 -11.49
N ASN A 177 -19.62 -5.40 -10.95
CA ASN A 177 -19.59 -5.72 -9.52
C ASN A 177 -18.34 -6.55 -9.13
N ASN A 178 -17.17 -6.02 -9.48
CA ASN A 178 -15.86 -6.62 -9.24
C ASN A 178 -14.81 -5.53 -9.00
N ALA A 179 -13.54 -5.92 -8.85
CA ALA A 179 -12.44 -4.98 -8.62
C ALA A 179 -12.19 -4.04 -9.81
N VAL A 180 -12.48 -4.48 -11.04
CA VAL A 180 -12.34 -3.64 -12.26
C VAL A 180 -13.34 -2.49 -12.20
N GLY A 181 -14.62 -2.78 -11.94
CA GLY A 181 -15.64 -1.74 -11.81
C GLY A 181 -15.36 -0.76 -10.67
N GLU A 182 -14.87 -1.23 -9.52
CA GLU A 182 -14.51 -0.36 -8.38
C GLU A 182 -13.35 0.58 -8.73
N LEU A 183 -12.35 0.10 -9.49
CA LEU A 183 -11.23 0.91 -9.96
C LEU A 183 -11.69 1.99 -10.95
N THR A 184 -12.50 1.61 -11.94
CA THR A 184 -13.06 2.54 -12.94
C THR A 184 -13.97 3.59 -12.29
N TYR A 185 -14.82 3.18 -11.34
CA TYR A 185 -15.67 4.11 -10.58
C TYR A 185 -14.85 5.10 -9.77
N SER A 186 -13.80 4.62 -9.08
CA SER A 186 -12.89 5.47 -8.30
C SER A 186 -12.20 6.53 -9.16
N LYS A 187 -11.77 6.17 -10.38
CA LYS A 187 -11.19 7.12 -11.34
C LYS A 187 -12.20 8.20 -11.76
N ASN A 188 -13.44 7.82 -12.08
CA ASN A 188 -14.46 8.79 -12.50
C ASN A 188 -14.85 9.78 -11.39
N ILE A 189 -14.82 9.35 -10.12
CA ILE A 189 -14.99 10.27 -8.99
C ILE A 189 -13.88 11.32 -8.97
N VAL A 190 -12.61 10.89 -9.12
CA VAL A 190 -11.46 11.80 -9.10
C VAL A 190 -11.54 12.79 -10.27
N ASP A 191 -11.84 12.30 -11.48
CA ASP A 191 -12.02 13.16 -12.66
C ASP A 191 -13.08 14.24 -12.44
N ARG A 192 -14.19 13.90 -11.79
CA ARG A 192 -15.26 14.86 -11.53
C ARG A 192 -14.83 15.93 -10.53
N ILE A 193 -14.04 15.57 -9.52
CA ILE A 193 -13.54 16.51 -8.53
C ILE A 193 -12.49 17.45 -9.13
N ASP A 194 -11.62 16.93 -10.01
CA ASP A 194 -10.58 17.75 -10.67
C ASP A 194 -11.16 18.67 -11.76
N ASN A 195 -12.34 18.38 -12.31
CA ASN A 195 -13.03 19.18 -13.32
C ASN A 195 -14.19 20.05 -12.77
N ALA A 196 -14.42 20.07 -11.45
CA ALA A 196 -15.46 20.86 -10.78
C ALA A 196 -14.93 22.20 -10.26
#